data_AF-A0A932DTR9-F1
#
_entry.id   AF-A0A932DTR9-F1
#
_cell.length_a   1.000
_cell.length_b   1.000
_cell.length_c   1.000
_cell.angle_alpha   90.00
_cell.angle_beta   90.00
_cell.angle_gamma   90.00
#
_symmetry.space_group_name_H-M   'P 1'
#
loop_
_entity.id
_entity.type
_entity.pdbx_description
1 polymer ?
#
loop_
_entity_poly.entity_id
_entity_poly.type
_entity_poly.pdbx_seq_one_letter_code
_entity_poly.pdbx_strand_id
1 'polypeptide(L)'
;MDLRYNSTVKPIRITHHARNRMRWHRIGEDLIRETLQAADWEEPSAAGRINRWKQVADRFLRVTMREESDRIVVITAVFKRRPPSKRGER
;
A
#
# COMPACT_ATOMS: atom_id res chain seq x y z
N MET A 1 -15.67 8.12 -31.56
CA MET A 1 -16.06 8.87 -30.35
C MET A 1 -15.93 7.93 -29.16
N ASP A 2 -15.30 8.43 -28.11
CA ASP A 2 -14.52 7.71 -27.09
C ASP A 2 -15.18 6.52 -26.38
N LEU A 3 -14.55 5.35 -26.51
CA LEU A 3 -14.62 4.27 -25.51
C LEU A 3 -13.31 4.23 -24.73
N ARG A 4 -12.98 5.33 -24.02
CA ARG A 4 -11.98 5.29 -22.95
C ARG A 4 -12.68 4.97 -21.64
N TYR A 5 -13.14 3.73 -21.50
CA TYR A 5 -13.47 3.23 -20.17
C TYR A 5 -12.15 3.03 -19.44
N ASN A 6 -11.77 4.05 -18.66
CA ASN A 6 -10.59 4.07 -17.78
C ASN A 6 -10.67 2.89 -16.79
N SER A 7 -10.19 1.72 -17.19
CA SER A 7 -9.95 0.58 -16.29
C SER A 7 -8.47 0.55 -15.88
N THR A 8 -7.96 1.67 -15.37
CA THR A 8 -6.55 1.81 -14.92
C THR A 8 -6.32 1.27 -13.51
N VAL A 9 -7.28 0.56 -12.91
CA VAL A 9 -7.08 -0.08 -11.60
C VAL A 9 -6.59 -1.50 -11.80
N LYS A 10 -5.27 -1.68 -11.69
CA LYS A 10 -4.65 -3.01 -11.68
C LYS A 10 -5.27 -3.85 -10.54
N PRO A 11 -5.65 -5.12 -10.78
CA PRO A 11 -6.05 -6.06 -9.74
C PRO A 11 -5.06 -6.11 -8.57
N ILE A 12 -5.57 -6.22 -7.34
CA ILE A 12 -4.74 -6.30 -6.14
C ILE A 12 -4.65 -7.75 -5.68
N ARG A 13 -3.42 -8.30 -5.65
CA ARG A 13 -3.11 -9.60 -5.05
C ARG A 13 -2.52 -9.39 -3.66
N ILE A 14 -3.24 -9.80 -2.62
CA ILE A 14 -2.74 -9.82 -1.25
C ILE A 14 -2.07 -11.18 -0.98
N THR A 15 -0.76 -11.16 -0.70
CA THR A 15 0.00 -12.39 -0.39
C THR A 15 -0.46 -13.01 0.93
N HIS A 16 -0.21 -14.32 1.12
CA HIS A 16 -0.50 -14.98 2.41
C HIS A 16 0.22 -14.29 3.58
N HIS A 17 1.46 -13.85 3.38
CA HIS A 17 2.21 -13.09 4.37
C HIS A 17 1.48 -11.79 4.76
N ALA A 18 1.05 -11.01 3.76
CA ALA A 18 0.28 -9.79 4.00
C ALA A 18 -1.04 -10.08 4.73
N ARG A 19 -1.81 -11.09 4.31
CA ARG A 19 -3.07 -11.47 4.98
C ARG A 19 -2.86 -11.82 6.45
N ASN A 20 -1.81 -12.56 6.77
CA ASN A 20 -1.49 -12.89 8.16
C ASN A 20 -1.14 -11.64 8.99
N ARG A 21 -0.32 -10.73 8.43
CA ARG A 21 -0.01 -9.44 9.08
C ARG A 21 -1.26 -8.58 9.28
N MET A 22 -2.10 -8.48 8.25
CA MET A 22 -3.37 -7.76 8.32
C MET A 22 -4.26 -8.29 9.44
N ARG A 23 -4.38 -9.62 9.59
CA ARG A 23 -5.12 -10.24 10.69
C ARG A 23 -4.59 -9.80 12.06
N TRP A 24 -3.26 -9.86 12.26
CA TRP A 24 -2.64 -9.51 13.54
C TRP A 24 -2.79 -8.02 13.87
N HIS A 25 -2.78 -7.17 12.85
CA HIS A 25 -2.91 -5.72 12.99
C HIS A 25 -4.35 -5.20 12.83
N ARG A 26 -5.34 -6.09 12.62
CA ARG A 26 -6.74 -5.76 12.34
C ARG A 26 -6.91 -4.76 11.19
N ILE A 27 -6.19 -4.98 10.09
CA ILE A 27 -6.23 -4.15 8.89
C ILE A 27 -7.23 -4.75 7.89
N GLY A 28 -8.24 -3.98 7.52
CA GLY A 28 -9.23 -4.35 6.49
C GLY A 28 -8.69 -4.15 5.06
N GLU A 29 -9.26 -4.88 4.09
CA GLU A 29 -8.88 -4.73 2.69
C GLU A 29 -9.19 -3.34 2.12
N ASP A 30 -10.25 -2.67 2.58
CA ASP A 30 -10.60 -1.31 2.11
C ASP A 30 -9.53 -0.29 2.47
N LEU A 31 -8.96 -0.38 3.68
CA LEU A 31 -7.87 0.48 4.10
C LEU A 31 -6.59 0.23 3.29
N ILE A 32 -6.36 -1.02 2.84
CA ILE A 32 -5.29 -1.32 1.88
C ILE A 32 -5.56 -0.63 0.55
N ARG A 33 -6.77 -0.76 0.00
CA ARG A 33 -7.15 -0.13 -1.28
C ARG A 33 -7.01 1.37 -1.23
N GLU A 34 -7.50 2.00 -0.17
CA GLU A 34 -7.39 3.43 0.07
C GLU A 34 -5.92 3.86 0.15
N THR A 35 -5.09 3.12 0.89
CA THR A 35 -3.64 3.42 1.01
C THR A 35 -2.90 3.26 -0.31
N LEU A 36 -3.30 2.31 -1.17
CA LEU A 36 -2.69 2.14 -2.49
C LEU A 36 -3.11 3.24 -3.47
N GLN A 37 -4.32 3.79 -3.33
CA GLN A 37 -4.85 4.86 -4.19
C GLN A 37 -4.39 6.25 -3.75
N ALA A 38 -4.38 6.51 -2.44
CA ALA A 38 -4.14 7.82 -1.86
C ALA A 38 -3.27 7.66 -0.59
N ALA A 39 -2.00 7.32 -0.81
CA ALA A 39 -0.98 7.32 0.23
C ALA A 39 -0.57 8.76 0.57
N ASP A 40 -0.34 9.02 1.85
CA ASP A 40 0.21 10.29 2.32
C ASP A 40 1.71 10.39 2.02
N TRP A 41 2.40 9.25 2.00
CA TRP A 41 3.82 9.16 1.65
C TRP A 41 4.14 7.90 0.87
N GLU A 42 5.20 7.98 0.08
CA GLU A 42 5.76 6.87 -0.66
C GLU A 42 7.28 6.80 -0.46
N GLU A 43 7.81 5.59 -0.30
CA GLU A 43 9.24 5.36 -0.17
C GLU A 43 9.66 4.13 -0.97
N PRO A 44 10.67 4.23 -1.86
CA PRO A 44 11.24 3.05 -2.50
C PRO A 44 11.89 2.14 -1.45
N SER A 45 11.78 0.84 -1.66
CA SER A 45 12.35 -0.20 -0.83
C SER A 45 13.16 -1.19 -1.68
N ALA A 46 13.81 -2.15 -1.01
CA ALA A 46 14.72 -3.08 -1.68
C ALA A 46 14.02 -3.88 -2.80
N ALA A 47 14.77 -4.17 -3.87
CA ALA A 47 14.33 -5.01 -4.99
C ALA A 47 13.03 -4.54 -5.68
N GLY A 48 12.94 -3.24 -6.00
CA GLY A 48 11.82 -2.67 -6.76
C GLY A 48 10.49 -2.61 -5.99
N ARG A 49 10.53 -2.76 -4.67
CA ARG A 49 9.35 -2.63 -3.80
C ARG A 49 9.10 -1.17 -3.48
N ILE A 50 7.85 -0.85 -3.20
CA ILE A 50 7.42 0.48 -2.80
C ILE A 50 6.68 0.35 -1.46
N ASN A 51 7.01 1.22 -0.51
CA ASN A 51 6.24 1.39 0.72
C ASN A 51 5.28 2.56 0.53
N ARG A 52 3.98 2.29 0.49
CA ARG A 52 2.92 3.28 0.61
C ARG A 52 2.57 3.45 2.08
N TRP A 53 2.51 4.69 2.55
CA TRP A 53 2.21 5.01 3.93
C TRP A 53 0.97 5.89 4.03
N LYS A 54 0.14 5.61 5.04
CA LYS A 54 -1.02 6.43 5.37
C LYS A 54 -1.12 6.62 6.88
N GLN A 55 -1.36 7.84 7.33
CA GLN A 55 -1.65 8.11 8.73
C GLN A 55 -3.09 7.72 9.03
N VAL A 56 -3.28 6.92 10.07
CA VAL A 56 -4.58 6.44 10.52
C VAL A 56 -4.65 6.70 12.02
N ALA A 57 -5.38 7.76 12.39
CA ALA A 57 -5.39 8.32 13.73
C ALA A 57 -3.97 8.62 14.25
N ASP A 58 -3.55 7.94 15.32
CA ASP A 58 -2.27 8.09 16.00
C ASP A 58 -1.16 7.16 15.47
N ARG A 59 -1.45 6.35 14.44
CA ARG A 59 -0.53 5.35 13.88
C ARG A 59 -0.32 5.55 12.38
N PHE A 60 0.71 4.89 11.86
CA PHE A 60 1.06 4.92 10.45
C PHE A 60 0.91 3.52 9.87
N LEU A 61 0.01 3.36 8.91
CA LEU A 61 -0.09 2.13 8.13
C LEU A 61 1.03 2.15 7.08
N ARG A 62 1.85 1.10 7.05
CA ARG A 62 2.79 0.84 5.95
C ARG A 62 2.30 -0.34 5.13
N VAL A 63 2.09 -0.13 3.84
CA VAL A 63 1.81 -1.16 2.85
C VAL A 63 3.02 -1.29 1.94
N THR A 64 3.74 -2.40 2.04
CA THR A 64 4.81 -2.72 1.10
C THR A 64 4.23 -3.50 -0.06
N MET A 65 4.46 -3.01 -1.27
CA MET A 65 3.95 -3.57 -2.49
C MET A 65 5.02 -3.63 -3.57
N ARG A 66 4.71 -4.32 -4.66
CA ARG A 66 5.38 -4.15 -5.95
C ARG A 66 4.33 -4.05 -7.03
N GLU A 67 4.61 -3.24 -8.05
CA GLU A 67 3.81 -3.26 -9.27
C GLU A 67 4.34 -4.35 -10.19
N GLU A 68 3.41 -5.14 -10.73
CA GLU A 68 3.64 -6.01 -11.87
C GLU A 68 2.89 -5.42 -13.08
N SER A 69 3.10 -5.99 -14.26
CA SER A 69 2.46 -5.52 -15.49
C SER A 69 0.93 -5.62 -15.43
N ASP A 70 0.40 -6.67 -14.82
CA ASP A 70 -1.02 -7.01 -14.78
C ASP A 70 -1.68 -6.82 -13.40
N ARG A 71 -0.92 -6.53 -12.35
CA ARG A 71 -1.44 -6.48 -10.97
C ARG A 71 -0.56 -5.66 -10.02
N ILE A 72 -1.12 -5.33 -8.87
CA ILE A 72 -0.39 -4.86 -7.69
C ILE A 72 -0.27 -6.02 -6.71
N VAL A 73 0.94 -6.33 -6.26
CA VAL A 73 1.17 -7.38 -5.26
C VAL A 73 1.47 -6.74 -3.91
N VAL A 74 0.56 -6.92 -2.96
CA VAL A 74 0.75 -6.49 -1.57
C VAL A 74 1.53 -7.56 -0.81
N ILE A 75 2.75 -7.21 -0.44
CA ILE A 75 3.72 -8.10 0.19
C ILE A 75 3.56 -8.07 1.71
N THR A 76 3.40 -6.89 2.31
CA THR A 76 3.14 -6.76 3.76
C THR A 76 2.29 -5.53 4.07
N ALA A 77 1.54 -5.57 5.17
CA ALA A 77 0.78 -4.44 5.69
C ALA A 77 0.83 -4.45 7.22
N VAL A 78 1.33 -3.38 7.83
CA VAL A 78 1.54 -3.29 9.28
C VAL A 78 1.33 -1.87 9.79
N PHE A 79 0.82 -1.74 11.02
CA PHE A 79 0.87 -0.47 11.73
C PHE A 79 2.23 -0.23 12.37
N LYS A 80 2.68 1.02 12.33
CA LYS A 80 3.88 1.54 12.98
C LYS A 80 3.51 2.74 13.85
N ARG A 81 4.27 2.93 14.94
CA ARG A 81 4.12 4.10 15.83
C ARG A 81 4.82 5.35 15.30
N ARG A 82 5.78 5.17 14.39
CA ARG A 82 6.56 6.26 13.79
C ARG A 82 6.21 6.38 12.31
N PRO A 83 6.26 7.61 11.76
CA PRO A 83 6.10 7.86 10.33
C PRO A 83 7.23 7.20 9.51
N PRO A 84 7.13 7.20 8.17
CA PRO A 84 8.27 6.89 7.31
C PRO A 84 9.49 7.73 7.69
N SER A 85 10.67 7.11 7.63
CA SER A 85 11.95 7.74 7.97
C SER A 85 12.24 8.94 7.06
N LYS A 86 11.84 8.86 5.80
CA LYS A 86 11.83 9.98 4.86
C LYS A 86 10.42 10.56 4.81
N ARG A 87 10.04 11.38 5.79
CA ARG A 87 9.06 12.43 5.50
C ARG A 87 9.76 13.30 4.46
N GLY A 88 9.17 13.48 3.28
CA GLY A 88 9.75 14.34 2.26
C GLY A 88 10.21 15.63 2.93
N GLU A 89 11.52 15.86 2.90
CA GLU A 89 12.06 17.20 3.01
C GLU A 89 11.33 18.00 1.92
N ARG A 90 10.52 18.97 2.35
CA ARG A 90 9.94 19.98 1.48
C ARG A 90 11.03 20.94 1.06
#